data_AF-A0A1E3YP71-F1
#
_entry.id   AF-A0A1E3YP71-F1
#
_cell.length_a   1.000
_cell.length_b   1.000
_cell.length_c   1.000
_cell.angle_alpha   90.00
_cell.angle_beta   90.00
_cell.angle_gamma   90.00
#
_symmetry.space_group_name_H-M   'P 1'
#
loop_
_entity.id
_entity.type
_entity.pdbx_description
1 polymer ?
#
loop_
_entity_poly.entity_id
_entity_poly.type
_entity_poly.pdbx_seq_one_letter_code
_entity_poly.pdbx_strand_id
1 'polypeptide(L)'
;MPKKAVRVLATVLILGGAFITLLATSMRENVQFYKHVDEVMPAAEEWYGRTLKLQGNVVPGTIARRDNSLDYRFDVKHGDSVVTAYYTGVVPDNFADNAEVVVTGQLSQAGFQVEPDGVMAKCPSKYEASTAPNLTPAKGLGE
;
A
#
# COMPACT_ATOMS: atom_id res chain seq x y z
N MET A 1 -17.43 12.57 -54.25
CA MET A 1 -17.66 12.78 -52.80
C MET A 1 -17.48 14.26 -52.48
N PRO A 2 -18.44 14.93 -51.81
CA PRO A 2 -18.33 16.36 -51.54
C PRO A 2 -17.17 16.61 -50.56
N LYS A 3 -16.17 17.40 -50.98
CA LYS A 3 -14.91 17.67 -50.26
C LYS A 3 -15.13 18.13 -48.79
N LYS A 4 -16.29 18.73 -48.49
CA LYS A 4 -16.72 19.12 -47.15
C LYS A 4 -17.00 17.92 -46.24
N ALA A 5 -17.69 16.89 -46.74
CA ALA A 5 -18.00 15.68 -45.98
C ALA A 5 -16.73 14.88 -45.64
N VAL A 6 -15.76 14.84 -46.56
CA VAL A 6 -14.46 14.19 -46.32
C VAL A 6 -13.67 14.91 -45.21
N ARG A 7 -13.67 16.25 -45.18
CA ARG A 7 -13.05 17.02 -44.09
C ARG A 7 -13.74 16.78 -42.76
N VAL A 8 -15.07 16.83 -42.72
CA VAL A 8 -15.83 16.60 -41.48
C VAL A 8 -15.58 15.20 -40.93
N LEU A 9 -15.58 14.18 -41.79
CA LEU A 9 -15.32 12.80 -41.37
C LEU A 9 -13.88 12.63 -40.84
N ALA A 10 -12.89 13.24 -41.50
CA ALA A 10 -11.50 13.21 -41.04
C ALA A 10 -11.34 13.87 -39.66
N THR A 11 -11.97 15.03 -39.43
CA THR A 11 -11.91 15.72 -38.14
C THR A 11 -12.58 14.91 -37.03
N VAL A 12 -13.74 14.28 -37.30
CA VAL A 12 -14.44 13.43 -36.33
C VAL A 12 -13.62 12.19 -35.99
N LEU A 13 -12.96 11.57 -36.97
CA LEU A 13 -12.10 10.41 -36.72
C LEU A 13 -10.87 10.78 -35.88
N ILE A 14 -10.23 11.92 -36.14
CA ILE A 14 -9.08 12.38 -35.36
C ILE A 14 -9.50 12.72 -33.92
N LEU A 15 -10.57 13.49 -33.75
CA LEU A 15 -11.07 13.87 -32.42
C LEU A 15 -11.59 12.64 -31.64
N GLY A 16 -12.33 11.76 -32.31
CA GLY A 16 -12.84 10.53 -31.71
C GLY A 16 -11.70 9.58 -31.31
N GLY A 17 -10.69 9.42 -32.17
CA GLY A 17 -9.49 8.64 -31.87
C GLY A 17 -8.73 9.19 -30.67
N ALA A 18 -8.48 10.51 -30.65
CA ALA A 18 -7.82 11.18 -29.53
C ALA A 18 -8.60 11.01 -28.22
N PHE A 19 -9.93 11.13 -28.26
CA PHE A 19 -10.79 10.95 -27.10
C PHE A 19 -10.76 9.51 -26.57
N ILE A 20 -10.82 8.51 -27.45
CA ILE A 20 -10.72 7.09 -27.06
C ILE A 20 -9.35 6.81 -26.42
N THR A 21 -8.26 7.31 -27.01
CA THR A 21 -6.93 7.13 -26.44
C THR A 21 -6.80 7.76 -25.06
N LEU A 22 -7.36 8.97 -24.87
CA LEU A 22 -7.35 9.66 -23.59
C LEU A 22 -8.15 8.90 -22.52
N LEU A 23 -9.32 8.37 -22.87
CA LEU A 23 -10.11 7.55 -21.95
C LEU A 23 -9.37 6.26 -21.57
N ALA A 24 -8.72 5.62 -22.54
CA ALA A 24 -7.98 4.38 -22.31
C ALA A 24 -6.76 4.58 -21.40
N THR A 25 -6.05 5.72 -21.50
CA THR A 25 -4.94 6.02 -20.60
C THR A 25 -5.42 6.45 -19.22
N SER A 26 -6.45 7.30 -19.12
CA SER A 26 -6.97 7.78 -17.84
C SER A 26 -7.47 6.68 -16.90
N MET A 27 -8.10 5.62 -17.42
CA MET A 27 -8.57 4.51 -16.58
C MET A 27 -7.44 3.61 -16.08
N ARG A 28 -6.34 3.49 -16.84
CA ARG A 28 -5.23 2.60 -16.49
C ARG A 28 -4.40 3.10 -15.33
N GLU A 29 -4.34 4.41 -15.14
CA GLU A 29 -3.45 5.05 -14.16
C GLU A 29 -4.01 5.03 -12.71
N ASN A 30 -5.29 4.70 -12.49
CA ASN A 30 -5.97 4.94 -11.20
C ASN A 30 -6.48 3.71 -10.44
N VAL A 31 -6.26 2.49 -10.93
CA VAL A 31 -6.68 1.28 -10.19
C VAL A 31 -5.58 0.80 -9.23
N GLN A 32 -5.44 1.49 -8.11
CA GLN A 32 -4.63 1.02 -6.98
C GLN A 32 -5.51 0.12 -6.10
N PHE A 33 -5.21 -1.18 -6.07
CA PHE A 33 -5.99 -2.15 -5.29
C PHE A 33 -5.53 -2.16 -3.83
N TYR A 34 -6.40 -1.76 -2.91
CA TYR A 34 -6.18 -1.94 -1.48
C TYR A 34 -6.45 -3.39 -1.09
N LYS A 35 -5.43 -4.06 -0.53
CA LYS A 35 -5.48 -5.47 -0.15
C LYS A 35 -4.68 -5.76 1.11
N HIS A 36 -5.06 -6.79 1.84
CA HIS A 36 -4.25 -7.32 2.93
C HIS A 36 -3.24 -8.37 2.45
N VAL A 37 -2.19 -8.60 3.24
CA VAL A 37 -1.15 -9.60 2.91
C VAL A 37 -1.74 -11.01 2.75
N ASP A 38 -2.67 -11.41 3.61
CA ASP A 38 -3.36 -12.72 3.58
C ASP A 38 -4.36 -12.89 2.43
N GLU A 39 -4.80 -11.80 1.79
CA GLU A 39 -5.62 -11.89 0.57
C GLU A 39 -4.75 -12.11 -0.69
N VAL A 40 -3.53 -11.57 -0.68
CA VAL A 40 -2.65 -11.55 -1.86
C VAL A 40 -1.72 -12.74 -1.88
N MET A 41 -1.13 -13.12 -0.73
CA MET A 41 -0.11 -14.15 -0.67
C MET A 41 -0.59 -15.56 -1.07
N PRO A 42 -1.82 -16.01 -0.75
CA PRO A 42 -2.31 -17.31 -1.21
C PRO A 42 -2.47 -17.43 -2.73
N ALA A 43 -2.64 -16.31 -3.43
CA ALA A 43 -2.82 -16.24 -4.88
C ALA A 43 -1.80 -15.28 -5.54
N ALA A 44 -0.56 -15.28 -5.04
CA ALA A 44 0.47 -14.29 -5.40
C ALA A 44 0.69 -14.15 -6.91
N GLU A 45 0.59 -15.26 -7.66
CA GLU A 45 0.80 -15.30 -9.11
C GLU A 45 -0.22 -14.45 -9.89
N GLU A 46 -1.45 -14.33 -9.41
CA GLU A 46 -2.50 -13.52 -10.06
C GLU A 46 -2.24 -12.01 -9.93
N TRP A 47 -1.44 -11.65 -8.93
CA TRP A 47 -1.17 -10.29 -8.51
C TRP A 47 0.17 -9.74 -9.03
N TYR A 48 1.00 -10.59 -9.65
CA TYR A 48 2.27 -10.15 -10.22
C TYR A 48 2.12 -9.05 -11.28
N GLY A 49 2.99 -8.04 -11.20
CA GLY A 49 3.00 -6.90 -12.12
C GLY A 49 1.83 -5.92 -11.97
N ARG A 50 0.95 -6.11 -10.97
CA ARG A 50 -0.11 -5.16 -10.62
C ARG A 50 0.37 -4.24 -9.51
N THR A 51 0.03 -2.96 -9.59
CA THR A 51 0.24 -2.01 -8.48
C THR A 51 -0.83 -2.24 -7.41
N LEU A 52 -0.37 -2.52 -6.19
CA LEU A 52 -1.17 -2.82 -5.01
C LEU A 52 -0.84 -1.85 -3.89
N LYS A 53 -1.82 -1.61 -3.03
CA LYS A 53 -1.66 -1.03 -1.71
C LYS A 53 -1.87 -2.12 -0.68
N LEU A 54 -0.76 -2.68 -0.23
CA LEU A 54 -0.75 -3.82 0.66
C LEU A 54 -0.71 -3.39 2.11
N GLN A 55 -1.71 -3.81 2.89
CA GLN A 55 -1.85 -3.47 4.30
C GLN A 55 -1.44 -4.64 5.21
N GLY A 56 -0.70 -4.33 6.26
CA GLY A 56 -0.34 -5.27 7.32
C GLY A 56 0.45 -4.62 8.44
N ASN A 57 1.12 -5.42 9.26
CA ASN A 57 1.97 -4.97 10.36
C ASN A 57 3.43 -5.33 10.09
N VAL A 58 4.35 -4.44 10.42
CA VAL A 58 5.78 -4.74 10.31
C VAL A 58 6.17 -5.80 11.33
N VAL A 59 6.82 -6.86 10.87
CA VAL A 59 7.31 -7.94 11.72
C VAL A 59 8.50 -7.42 12.55
N PRO A 60 8.47 -7.54 13.89
CA PRO A 60 9.53 -7.01 14.75
C PRO A 60 10.91 -7.56 14.41
N GLY A 61 11.92 -6.69 14.40
CA GLY A 61 13.31 -7.08 14.14
C GLY A 61 13.63 -7.43 12.68
N THR A 62 12.68 -7.27 11.75
CA THR A 62 12.92 -7.54 10.32
C THR A 62 13.35 -6.32 9.54
N ILE A 63 13.23 -5.12 10.11
CA ILE A 63 13.65 -3.87 9.49
C ILE A 63 15.17 -3.87 9.36
N ALA A 64 15.65 -4.12 8.15
CA ALA A 64 17.05 -4.05 7.77
C ALA A 64 17.26 -2.86 6.83
N ARG A 65 18.22 -2.01 7.14
CA ARG A 65 18.67 -0.91 6.28
C ARG A 65 20.11 -1.17 5.86
N ARG A 66 20.42 -0.98 4.58
CA ARG A 66 21.80 -1.09 4.08
C ARG A 66 22.60 0.17 4.42
N ASP A 67 23.83 -0.03 4.88
CA ASP A 67 24.76 1.06 5.23
C ASP A 67 24.99 2.03 4.07
N ASN A 68 25.08 3.33 4.39
CA ASN A 68 25.28 4.41 3.43
C ASN A 68 24.25 4.50 2.29
N SER A 69 23.07 3.90 2.47
CA SER A 69 21.98 3.95 1.50
C SER A 69 20.63 4.22 2.18
N LEU A 70 19.60 4.43 1.35
CA LEU A 70 18.20 4.48 1.75
C LEU A 70 17.46 3.19 1.39
N ASP A 71 18.19 2.08 1.21
CA ASP A 71 17.60 0.78 0.90
C ASP A 71 17.17 0.09 2.19
N TYR A 72 15.88 -0.24 2.26
CA TYR A 72 15.21 -0.95 3.33
C TYR A 72 14.70 -2.29 2.83
N ARG A 73 14.76 -3.28 3.72
CA ARG A 73 14.09 -4.57 3.62
C ARG A 73 13.37 -4.82 4.93
N PHE A 74 12.09 -5.16 4.88
CA PHE A 74 11.30 -5.47 6.07
C PHE A 74 10.17 -6.43 5.71
N ASP A 75 9.72 -7.22 6.68
CA ASP A 75 8.61 -8.14 6.48
C ASP A 75 7.31 -7.51 6.96
N VAL A 76 6.25 -7.65 6.15
CA VAL A 76 4.90 -7.19 6.46
C VAL A 76 4.01 -8.42 6.61
N LYS A 77 3.30 -8.51 7.73
CA LYS A 77 2.39 -9.63 8.01
C LYS A 77 0.94 -9.18 8.17
N HIS A 78 0.01 -10.02 7.78
CA HIS A 78 -1.40 -9.92 8.14
C HIS A 78 -1.96 -11.33 8.24
N GLY A 79 -2.67 -11.65 9.33
CA GLY A 79 -3.04 -13.03 9.65
C GLY A 79 -1.82 -13.95 9.73
N ASP A 80 -1.89 -15.08 9.03
CA ASP A 80 -0.80 -16.08 8.94
C ASP A 80 0.14 -15.87 7.74
N SER A 81 -0.11 -14.82 6.93
CA SER A 81 0.67 -14.54 5.72
C SER A 81 1.71 -13.45 5.96
N VAL A 82 2.87 -13.61 5.34
CA VAL A 82 4.01 -12.68 5.42
C VAL A 82 4.56 -12.41 4.03
N VAL A 83 4.95 -11.17 3.76
CA VAL A 83 5.65 -10.78 2.55
C VAL A 83 6.87 -9.92 2.89
N THR A 84 7.99 -10.17 2.22
CA THR A 84 9.16 -9.30 2.29
C THR A 84 8.98 -8.13 1.35
N ALA A 85 9.03 -6.92 1.91
CA ALA A 85 8.99 -5.66 1.18
C ALA A 85 10.40 -5.07 1.04
N TYR A 86 10.69 -4.52 -0.14
CA TYR A 86 11.91 -3.80 -0.47
C TYR A 86 11.55 -2.37 -0.85
N TYR A 87 12.24 -1.42 -0.26
CA TYR A 87 11.96 0.00 -0.45
C TYR A 87 13.25 0.80 -0.51
N THR A 88 13.32 1.78 -1.40
CA THR A 88 14.42 2.73 -1.46
C THR A 88 13.87 4.14 -1.29
N GLY A 89 14.16 4.78 -0.15
CA GLY A 89 13.68 6.12 0.12
C GLY A 89 13.61 6.45 1.61
N VAL A 90 12.98 7.58 1.93
CA VAL A 90 12.74 7.98 3.32
C VAL A 90 11.46 7.28 3.80
N VAL A 91 11.53 6.67 4.98
CA VAL A 91 10.37 6.10 5.67
C VAL A 91 9.81 7.14 6.66
N PRO A 92 8.49 7.15 6.93
CA PRO A 92 7.91 8.09 7.89
C PRO A 92 8.38 7.80 9.33
N ASP A 93 8.38 8.81 10.20
CA ASP A 93 8.92 8.72 11.57
C ASP A 93 8.27 7.63 12.45
N ASN A 94 7.02 7.29 12.14
CA ASN A 94 6.25 6.27 12.84
C ASN A 94 6.41 4.85 12.24
N PHE A 95 7.26 4.68 11.24
CA PHE A 95 7.64 3.38 10.72
C PHE A 95 8.58 2.67 11.70
N ALA A 96 8.04 1.65 12.39
CA ALA A 96 8.74 0.91 13.43
C ALA A 96 8.20 -0.53 13.52
N ASP A 97 8.85 -1.34 14.37
CA ASP A 97 8.37 -2.69 14.70
C ASP A 97 6.92 -2.66 15.22
N ASN A 98 6.10 -3.63 14.77
CA ASN A 98 4.66 -3.74 15.03
C ASN A 98 3.78 -2.61 14.47
N ALA A 99 4.36 -1.60 13.80
CA ALA A 99 3.55 -0.54 13.19
C ALA A 99 2.62 -1.14 12.13
N GLU A 100 1.36 -0.68 12.14
CA GLU A 100 0.44 -0.92 11.03
C GLU A 100 0.86 -0.06 9.85
N VAL A 101 1.09 -0.69 8.70
CA VAL A 101 1.62 -0.06 7.50
C VAL A 101 0.77 -0.39 6.27
N VAL A 102 0.77 0.54 5.34
CA VAL A 102 0.30 0.35 3.96
C VAL A 102 1.48 0.61 3.05
N VAL A 103 1.87 -0.39 2.26
CA VAL A 103 2.93 -0.28 1.26
C VAL A 103 2.34 -0.28 -0.14
N THR A 104 2.68 0.73 -0.94
CA THR A 104 2.24 0.87 -2.33
C THR A 104 3.35 0.39 -3.25
N GLY A 105 3.05 -0.55 -4.15
CA GLY A 105 4.06 -1.10 -5.03
C GLY A 105 3.59 -2.33 -5.78
N GLN A 106 4.52 -3.13 -6.26
CA GLN A 106 4.24 -4.30 -7.10
C GLN A 106 4.77 -5.58 -6.47
N LEU A 107 3.95 -6.62 -6.49
CA LEU A 107 4.38 -7.95 -6.09
C LEU A 107 5.15 -8.62 -7.24
N SER A 108 6.25 -9.28 -6.90
CA SER A 108 7.07 -10.09 -7.81
C SER A 108 7.50 -11.39 -7.13
N GLN A 109 8.14 -12.29 -7.87
CA GLN A 109 8.74 -13.51 -7.31
C GLN A 109 9.83 -13.23 -6.26
N ALA A 110 10.48 -12.06 -6.33
CA ALA A 110 11.51 -11.68 -5.36
C ALA A 110 10.93 -11.13 -4.04
N GLY A 111 9.63 -10.79 -4.03
CA GLY A 111 8.93 -10.09 -2.95
C GLY A 111 8.21 -8.84 -3.45
N PHE A 112 7.81 -7.99 -2.52
CA PHE A 112 7.04 -6.78 -2.81
C PHE A 112 7.99 -5.58 -3.01
N GLN A 113 7.98 -5.01 -4.21
CA GLN A 113 8.78 -3.84 -4.56
C GLN A 113 7.97 -2.58 -4.32
N VAL A 114 8.32 -1.81 -3.30
CA VAL A 114 7.61 -0.61 -2.90
C VAL A 114 8.03 0.57 -3.78
N GLU A 115 7.05 1.30 -4.29
CA GLU A 115 7.27 2.52 -5.08
C GLU A 115 7.82 3.67 -4.19
N PRO A 116 8.50 4.68 -4.77
CA PRO A 116 8.91 5.87 -4.03
C PRO A 116 7.72 6.51 -3.29
N ASP A 117 7.94 6.96 -2.05
CA ASP A 117 6.90 7.50 -1.16
C ASP A 117 5.73 6.52 -0.87
N GLY A 118 5.89 5.24 -1.24
CA GLY A 118 4.87 4.22 -1.11
C GLY A 118 4.71 3.65 0.30
N VAL A 119 5.52 4.07 1.27
CA VAL A 119 5.44 3.60 2.66
C VAL A 119 4.60 4.56 3.49
N MET A 120 3.46 4.08 3.97
CA MET A 120 2.63 4.79 4.94
C MET A 120 2.58 3.97 6.22
N ALA A 121 2.91 4.57 7.35
CA ALA A 121 2.71 3.96 8.66
C ALA A 121 1.61 4.71 9.43
N LYS A 122 0.83 4.00 10.23
CA LYS A 122 -0.17 4.59 11.11
C LYS A 122 0.48 5.00 12.43
N CYS A 123 0.07 6.14 13.00
CA CYS A 123 0.53 6.52 14.33
C CYS A 123 -0.06 5.56 15.37
N PRO A 124 0.74 5.09 16.35
CA PRO A 124 0.19 4.36 17.50
C PRO A 124 -0.73 5.31 18.27
N SER A 125 -2.05 5.15 18.13
CA SER A 125 -3.01 5.98 18.84
C SER A 125 -2.95 5.67 20.33
N LYS A 126 -2.56 6.65 21.14
CA LYS A 126 -2.48 6.59 22.61
C LYS A 126 -3.85 6.35 23.32
N TYR A 127 -4.92 6.06 22.61
CA TYR A 127 -6.30 6.01 23.14
C TYR A 127 -6.94 4.63 23.22
N GLU A 128 -6.30 3.55 22.73
CA GLU A 128 -6.88 2.19 22.81
C GLU A 128 -6.46 1.41 24.07
N ALA A 129 -5.56 1.97 24.91
CA ALA A 129 -5.00 1.27 26.08
C ALA A 129 -5.57 1.75 27.43
N SER A 130 -6.86 2.05 27.54
CA SER A 130 -7.49 2.26 28.86
C SER A 130 -8.95 1.81 28.87
N THR A 131 -9.16 0.51 28.80
CA THR A 131 -10.37 -0.10 29.36
C THR A 131 -10.05 -0.58 30.79
N ALA A 132 -10.69 0.09 31.75
CA ALA A 132 -10.88 -0.23 33.17
C ALA A 132 -9.68 -0.11 34.15
N PRO A 133 -9.65 0.95 34.99
CA PRO A 133 -9.02 0.86 36.30
C PRO A 133 -9.82 -0.16 37.13
N ASN A 134 -9.14 -1.21 37.60
CA ASN A 134 -9.62 -2.05 38.69
C ASN A 134 -9.85 -1.14 39.92
N LEU A 135 -11.10 -0.75 40.15
CA LEU A 135 -11.53 -0.18 41.43
C LEU A 135 -11.69 -1.34 42.41
N THR A 136 -10.59 -1.73 43.05
CA THR A 136 -10.63 -2.57 44.25
C THR A 136 -11.22 -1.71 45.38
N PRO A 137 -12.37 -2.07 45.99
CA PRO A 137 -12.86 -1.34 47.15
C PRO A 137 -11.89 -1.58 48.31
N ALA A 138 -11.27 -0.50 48.79
CA ALA A 138 -10.40 -0.53 49.96
C ALA A 138 -11.17 -1.06 51.17
N LYS A 139 -10.76 -2.23 51.64
CA LYS A 139 -11.21 -2.86 52.87
C LYS A 139 -10.48 -2.24 54.06
N GLY A 140 -11.25 -1.69 55.01
CA GLY A 140 -10.89 -1.56 56.42
C GLY A 140 -10.26 -0.24 56.85
N LEU A 141 -11.06 0.61 57.49
CA LEU A 141 -10.60 1.47 58.58
C LEU A 141 -11.38 1.02 59.82
N GLY A 142 -10.69 0.44 60.79
CA GLY A 142 -11.22 0.21 62.12
C GLY A 142 -10.96 1.44 62.98
N GLU A 143 -11.98 1.85 63.72
CA GLU A 143 -11.92 2.38 65.08
C GLU A 143 -13.14 1.85 65.84
#